data_AF-A0A951H1I1-F1
#
_entry.id   AF-A0A951H1I1-F1
#
_cell.length_a   1.000
_cell.length_b   1.000
_cell.length_c   1.000
_cell.angle_alpha   90.00
_cell.angle_beta   90.00
_cell.angle_gamma   90.00
#
_symmetry.space_group_name_H-M   'P 1'
#
loop_
_entity.id
_entity.type
_entity.pdbx_description
1 polymer ?
#
loop_
_entity_poly.entity_id
_entity_poly.type
_entity_poly.pdbx_seq_one_letter_code
_entity_poly.pdbx_strand_id
1 'polypeptide(L)'
;MATFQTSDPDTLRRGLEDLNRRAADGPPEGVPAVALLVLHKPDDGKVISITLFETEEDLRQGDAALSSMDPPRPGGLGQRVSVEAYEVAVKVEA
;
A
#
# COMPACT_ATOMS: atom_id res chain seq x y z
N MET A 1 4.97 4.62 3.92
CA MET A 1 4.63 3.29 4.46
C MET A 1 3.26 3.37 5.11
N ALA A 2 2.38 2.42 4.83
CA ALA A 2 1.08 2.32 5.50
C ALA A 2 0.89 0.92 6.08
N THR A 3 0.36 0.83 7.30
CA THR A 3 0.00 -0.42 7.94
C THR A 3 -1.51 -0.60 7.90
N PHE A 4 -1.98 -1.80 7.58
CA PHE A 4 -3.38 -2.18 7.60
C PHE A 4 -3.60 -3.39 8.50
N GLN A 5 -4.78 -3.46 9.10
CA GLN A 5 -5.19 -4.55 9.99
C GLN A 5 -6.58 -5.04 9.59
N THR A 6 -6.74 -6.36 9.53
CA THR A 6 -8.03 -7.04 9.34
C THR A 6 -8.12 -8.25 10.26
N SER A 7 -9.34 -8.58 10.68
CA SER A 7 -9.67 -9.79 11.42
C SER A 7 -10.23 -10.91 10.53
N ASP A 8 -10.39 -10.65 9.23
CA ASP A 8 -10.92 -11.60 8.24
C ASP A 8 -9.82 -11.99 7.23
N PRO A 9 -9.19 -13.18 7.40
CA PRO A 9 -8.11 -13.65 6.53
C PRO A 9 -8.58 -13.96 5.10
N ASP A 10 -9.81 -14.41 4.93
CA ASP A 10 -10.34 -14.74 3.61
C ASP A 10 -10.59 -13.48 2.78
N THR A 11 -11.11 -12.44 3.43
CA THR A 11 -11.27 -11.13 2.81
C THR A 11 -9.90 -10.51 2.48
N LEU A 12 -8.93 -10.64 3.39
CA LEU A 12 -7.56 -10.19 3.12
C LEU A 12 -6.97 -10.85 1.87
N ARG A 13 -7.04 -12.17 1.79
CA ARG A 13 -6.50 -12.94 0.67
C ARG A 13 -7.11 -12.47 -0.66
N ARG A 14 -8.43 -12.32 -0.73
CA ARG A 14 -9.12 -11.78 -1.92
C ARG A 14 -8.66 -10.36 -2.26
N GLY A 15 -8.51 -9.51 -1.24
CA GLY A 15 -8.03 -8.13 -1.41
C GLY A 15 -6.61 -8.06 -1.97
N LEU A 16 -5.71 -8.94 -1.52
CA LEU A 16 -4.35 -9.06 -2.04
C LEU A 16 -4.32 -9.59 -3.48
N GLU A 17 -5.13 -10.61 -3.80
CA GLU A 17 -5.27 -11.15 -5.17
C GLU A 17 -5.80 -10.07 -6.14
N ASP A 18 -6.75 -9.25 -5.69
CA ASP A 18 -7.31 -8.15 -6.46
C ASP A 18 -6.33 -6.98 -6.60
N LEU A 19 -5.56 -6.67 -5.55
CA LEU A 19 -4.49 -5.69 -5.63
C LEU A 19 -3.39 -6.12 -6.61
N ASN A 20 -2.97 -7.38 -6.56
CA ASN A 20 -1.93 -7.90 -7.45
C ASN A 20 -2.35 -7.85 -8.92
N ARG A 21 -3.63 -8.11 -9.23
CA ARG A 21 -4.18 -7.94 -10.58
C ARG A 21 -4.12 -6.49 -11.05
N ARG A 22 -4.56 -5.54 -10.21
CA ARG A 22 -4.56 -4.11 -10.56
C ARG A 22 -3.17 -3.50 -10.61
N ALA A 23 -2.22 -4.02 -9.83
CA ALA A 23 -0.83 -3.55 -9.85
C ALA A 23 -0.17 -3.74 -11.21
N ALA A 24 -0.65 -4.68 -12.03
CA ALA A 24 -0.20 -4.85 -13.42
C ALA A 24 -0.57 -3.66 -14.33
N ASP A 25 -1.63 -2.91 -13.98
CA ASP A 25 -2.05 -1.70 -14.69
C ASP A 25 -1.28 -0.45 -14.25
N GLY A 26 -0.40 -0.58 -13.24
CA GLY A 26 0.38 0.49 -12.66
C GLY A 26 -0.21 1.06 -11.36
N PRO A 27 0.38 2.15 -10.83
CA PRO A 27 -0.11 2.79 -9.62
C PRO A 27 -1.48 3.45 -9.84
N PRO A 28 -2.25 3.67 -8.77
CA PRO A 28 -3.51 4.40 -8.87
C PRO A 28 -3.33 5.81 -9.45
N GLU A 29 -4.39 6.34 -10.07
CA GLU A 29 -4.39 7.70 -10.59
C GLU A 29 -3.99 8.72 -9.51
N GLY A 30 -3.13 9.67 -9.87
CA GLY A 30 -2.62 10.69 -8.96
C GLY A 30 -1.51 10.23 -8.01
N VAL A 31 -1.11 8.95 -8.05
CA VAL A 31 -0.01 8.40 -7.24
C VAL A 31 1.26 8.21 -8.10
N PRO A 32 2.23 9.15 -8.06
CA PRO A 32 3.46 9.08 -8.84
C PRO A 32 4.49 8.10 -8.24
N ALA A 33 4.06 6.88 -7.95
CA ALA A 33 4.93 5.86 -7.34
C ALA A 33 5.87 5.22 -8.37
N VAL A 34 7.12 5.02 -7.98
CA VAL A 34 8.13 4.29 -8.78
C VAL A 34 8.19 2.81 -8.41
N ALA A 35 7.69 2.43 -7.23
CA ALA A 35 7.53 1.05 -6.83
C ALA A 35 6.46 0.89 -5.74
N LEU A 36 5.88 -0.31 -5.67
CA LEU A 36 4.99 -0.73 -4.61
C LEU A 36 5.42 -2.11 -4.11
N LEU A 37 5.66 -2.23 -2.80
CA LEU A 37 5.86 -3.50 -2.12
C LEU A 37 4.73 -3.70 -1.12
N VAL A 38 4.12 -4.89 -1.14
CA VAL A 38 3.07 -5.25 -0.19
C VAL A 38 3.49 -6.53 0.53
N LEU A 39 3.65 -6.41 1.84
CA LEU A 39 3.98 -7.51 2.74
C LEU A 39 2.75 -7.82 3.56
N HIS A 40 2.42 -9.09 3.74
CA HIS A 40 1.35 -9.49 4.64
C HIS A 40 1.81 -10.62 5.57
N LYS A 41 1.25 -10.63 6.77
CA LYS A 41 1.35 -11.74 7.70
C LYS A 41 0.06 -12.56 7.64
N PRO A 42 0.08 -13.79 7.11
CA PRO A 42 -1.13 -14.60 6.93
C PRO A 42 -1.91 -14.83 8.23
N ASP A 43 -1.20 -15.04 9.33
CA ASP A 43 -1.80 -15.45 10.61
C ASP A 43 -2.28 -14.25 11.46
N ASP A 44 -1.65 -13.08 11.27
CA ASP A 44 -1.89 -11.90 12.12
C ASP A 44 -2.84 -10.87 11.45
N GLY A 45 -3.30 -11.11 10.22
CA GLY A 45 -4.15 -10.18 9.46
C GLY A 45 -3.51 -8.80 9.22
N LYS A 46 -2.19 -8.70 9.37
CA LYS A 46 -1.41 -7.47 9.23
C LYS A 46 -0.88 -7.34 7.81
N VAL A 47 -1.03 -6.17 7.23
CA VAL A 47 -0.46 -5.81 5.92
C VAL A 47 0.39 -4.56 6.06
N ILE A 48 1.53 -4.53 5.39
CA ILE A 48 2.39 -3.36 5.24
C ILE A 48 2.49 -3.05 3.76
N SER A 49 2.09 -1.85 3.39
CA SER A 49 2.28 -1.29 2.05
C SER A 49 3.43 -0.28 2.06
N ILE A 50 4.41 -0.49 1.20
CA ILE A 50 5.57 0.38 1.02
C ILE A 50 5.52 0.91 -0.42
N THR A 51 5.14 2.18 -0.54
CA THR A 51 5.18 2.90 -1.81
C THR A 51 6.45 3.72 -1.87
N LEU A 52 7.22 3.58 -2.95
CA LEU A 52 8.43 4.37 -3.20
C LEU A 52 8.10 5.48 -4.19
N PHE A 53 8.71 6.64 -3.98
CA PHE A 53 8.59 7.84 -4.79
C PHE A 53 9.98 8.35 -5.15
N GLU A 54 10.12 9.01 -6.30
CA GLU A 54 11.40 9.56 -6.75
C GLU A 54 11.78 10.81 -5.96
N THR A 55 10.80 11.66 -5.65
CA THR A 55 11.00 12.93 -4.96
C THR A 55 10.07 13.11 -3.76
N GLU A 56 10.39 14.06 -2.88
CA GLU A 56 9.51 14.42 -1.77
C GLU A 56 8.18 15.00 -2.25
N GLU A 57 8.17 15.73 -3.38
CA GLU A 57 6.94 16.26 -3.97
C GLU A 57 6.02 15.13 -4.46
N ASP A 58 6.59 14.13 -5.12
CA ASP A 58 5.87 12.92 -5.54
C ASP A 58 5.27 12.19 -4.33
N LEU A 59 6.03 12.10 -3.23
CA LEU A 59 5.56 11.54 -1.97
C LEU A 59 4.37 12.32 -1.41
N ARG A 60 4.44 13.66 -1.37
CA ARG A 60 3.34 14.51 -0.88
C ARG A 60 2.09 14.35 -1.73
N GLN A 61 2.24 14.36 -3.06
CA GLN A 61 1.13 14.16 -3.98
C GLN A 61 0.51 12.76 -3.81
N GLY A 62 1.37 11.74 -3.77
CA GLY A 62 0.95 10.35 -3.61
C GLY A 62 0.25 10.09 -2.28
N ASP A 63 0.74 10.67 -1.18
CA ASP A 63 0.11 10.57 0.14
C ASP A 63 -1.29 11.21 0.15
N ALA A 64 -1.45 12.38 -0.46
CA ALA A 64 -2.76 13.04 -0.58
C ALA A 64 -3.75 12.20 -1.41
N ALA A 65 -3.30 11.64 -2.54
CA ALA A 65 -4.12 10.77 -3.38
C ALA A 65 -4.51 9.48 -2.65
N LEU A 66 -3.57 8.81 -1.99
CA LEU A 66 -3.82 7.57 -1.23
C LEU A 66 -4.70 7.81 0.00
N SER A 67 -4.51 8.93 0.70
CA SER A 67 -5.33 9.28 1.86
C SER A 67 -6.78 9.62 1.50
N SER A 68 -7.02 10.08 0.27
CA SER A 68 -8.36 10.30 -0.27
C SER A 68 -9.11 9.00 -0.60
N MET A 69 -8.42 7.85 -0.56
CA MET A 69 -9.01 6.51 -0.77
C MET A 69 -9.50 5.85 0.54
N ASP A 70 -9.43 6.56 1.67
CA ASP A 70 -9.91 6.14 2.98
C ASP A 70 -11.33 6.72 3.21
N PRO A 71 -12.35 5.94 3.63
CA PRO A 71 -12.29 4.58 4.14
C PRO A 71 -12.07 3.50 3.06
N PRO A 72 -11.44 2.37 3.44
CA PRO A 72 -11.16 1.30 2.51
C PRO A 72 -12.44 0.73 1.91
N ARG A 73 -12.38 0.38 0.62
CA ARG A 73 -13.48 -0.36 -0.03
C ARG A 73 -13.71 -1.71 0.66
N PRO A 74 -14.96 -2.17 0.78
CA PRO A 74 -15.26 -3.54 1.21
C PRO A 74 -14.45 -4.53 0.38
N GLY A 75 -13.78 -5.49 1.03
CA GLY A 75 -12.90 -6.43 0.33
C GLY A 75 -11.44 -5.97 0.12
N GLY A 76 -11.04 -4.83 0.69
CA GLY A 76 -9.67 -4.32 0.62
C GLY A 76 -8.69 -4.96 1.62
N LEU A 77 -7.56 -4.27 1.87
CA LEU A 77 -6.47 -4.74 2.75
C LEU A 77 -6.81 -4.71 4.25
N GLY A 78 -8.01 -4.29 4.63
CA GLY A 78 -8.41 -3.99 6.00
C GLY A 78 -8.38 -2.49 6.32
N GLN A 79 -8.52 -2.18 7.61
CA GLN A 79 -8.50 -0.79 8.10
C GLN A 79 -7.06 -0.29 8.15
N ARG A 80 -6.82 0.93 7.65
CA ARG A 80 -5.52 1.60 7.78
C ARG A 80 -5.31 2.01 9.23
N VAL A 81 -4.20 1.56 9.83
CA VAL A 81 -3.88 1.79 11.26
C VAL A 81 -2.72 2.77 11.46
N SER A 82 -1.79 2.87 10.50
CA SER A 82 -0.73 3.88 10.53
C SER A 82 -0.30 4.29 9.13
N VAL A 83 0.22 5.52 9.02
CA VAL A 83 0.92 6.05 7.85
C VAL A 83 2.15 6.79 8.33
N GLU A 84 3.29 6.48 7.72
CA GLU A 84 4.60 6.99 8.11
C GLU A 84 5.45 7.21 6.86
N ALA A 85 6.18 8.33 6.81
CA ALA A 85 7.12 8.64 5.73
C ALA A 85 8.56 8.35 6.17
N TYR A 86 9.36 7.84 5.24
CA TYR A 86 10.74 7.44 5.48
C TYR A 86 11.60 7.81 4.27
N GLU A 87 12.83 8.22 4.52
CA GLU A 87 13.85 8.34 3.47
C GLU A 87 14.54 7.00 3.25
N VAL A 88 14.74 6.63 1.99
CA VAL A 88 15.43 5.38 1.64
C VAL A 88 16.94 5.61 1.68
N ALA A 89 17.59 5.18 2.76
CA ALA A 89 19.04 5.29 2.89
C ALA A 89 19.82 4.34 1.96
N VAL A 90 19.30 3.12 1.75
CA VAL A 90 19.91 2.09 0.91
C VAL A 90 18.81 1.28 0.22
N LYS A 91 18.92 1.08 -1.09
CA LYS A 91 18.11 0.15 -1.88
C LYS A 91 19.05 -0.65 -2.77
N VAL A 92 18.94 -1.97 -2.74
CA VAL A 92 19.73 -2.88 -3.60
C VAL A 92 18.74 -3.66 -4.46
N GLU A 93 19.01 -3.70 -5.76
CA GLU A 93 18.30 -4.54 -6.73
C GLU A 93 19.28 -5.64 -7.18
N ALA A 94 18.80 -6.88 -7.31
CA ALA A 94 19.62 -8.05 -7.60
C ALA A 94 19.16 -8.74 -8.89
#